data_AF-L7E2W8-F1
#
_entry.id   AF-L7E2W8-F1
#
_cell.length_a   1.000
_cell.length_b   1.000
_cell.length_c   1.000
_cell.angle_alpha   90.00
_cell.angle_beta   90.00
_cell.angle_gamma   90.00
#
_symmetry.space_group_name_H-M   'P 1'
#
loop_
_entity.id
_entity.type
_entity.pdbx_description
1 polymer ?
#
loop_
_entity_poly.entity_id
_entity_poly.type
_entity_poly.pdbx_seq_one_letter_code
_entity_poly.pdbx_strand_id
1 'polypeptide(L)'
;MLVESQARQESDLKKLEKKIEQEKNSAQEKIRQLSRREFENRAVALAIFKGLSDSLKYHQLTEIKVNLIPPESQQSKLKSKDDLSSQSYQVQAELELNLPAIERLKKRAGRFVLATNELEKKRLSSEDILKKYKGQQAPERGFSFLKDSCFFAHSVFLKSPHRIEVMAMLMGLYLLVYTIGQRQLRLNLKQQETGLKNQLGKLTDRPTLRWIFQNFQGIHLRPIQDNQKISNLTDERRNILRFFPKPCQEYYLLS
;
A
#
# COMPACT_ATOMS: atom_id res chain seq x y z
N MET A 1 19.57 11.20 11.08
CA MET A 1 18.71 12.03 11.94
C MET A 1 17.43 11.27 12.25
N LEU A 2 16.94 11.34 13.50
CA LEU A 2 15.64 10.80 13.88
C LEU A 2 14.55 11.86 13.65
N VAL A 3 13.49 11.50 12.92
CA VAL A 3 12.36 12.38 12.63
C VAL A 3 11.10 11.80 13.24
N GLU A 4 10.31 12.66 13.87
CA GLU A 4 9.01 12.32 14.43
C GLU A 4 7.90 13.00 13.62
N SER A 5 6.85 12.25 13.28
CA SER A 5 5.70 12.77 12.55
C SER A 5 4.41 12.40 13.25
N GLN A 6 3.66 13.42 13.70
CA GLN A 6 2.37 13.26 14.38
C GLN A 6 1.34 12.50 13.52
N ALA A 7 1.15 12.90 12.27
CA ALA A 7 0.22 12.22 11.36
C ALA A 7 0.57 10.73 11.15
N ARG A 8 1.87 10.39 11.15
CA ARG A 8 2.31 9.00 11.04
C ARG A 8 2.16 8.23 12.34
N GLN A 9 2.39 8.90 13.48
CA GLN A 9 2.14 8.34 14.80
C GLN A 9 0.69 7.89 14.95
N GLU A 10 -0.28 8.73 14.59
CA GLU A 10 -1.70 8.36 14.63
C GLU A 10 -2.03 7.16 13.75
N SER A 11 -1.52 7.14 12.51
CA SER A 11 -1.70 6.00 11.58
C SER A 11 -1.08 4.72 12.15
N ASP A 12 0.13 4.80 12.69
CA ASP A 12 0.86 3.64 13.23
C ASP A 12 0.19 3.10 14.49
N LEU A 13 -0.33 3.97 15.36
CA LEU A 13 -1.11 3.58 16.54
C LEU A 13 -2.41 2.87 16.15
N LYS A 14 -3.18 3.40 15.18
CA LYS A 14 -4.38 2.73 14.66
C LYS A 14 -4.07 1.36 14.05
N LYS A 15 -2.94 1.23 13.36
CA LYS A 15 -2.48 -0.06 12.81
C LYS A 15 -2.05 -1.02 13.93
N LEU A 16 -1.41 -0.51 14.97
CA LEU A 16 -0.99 -1.29 16.13
C LEU A 16 -2.21 -1.86 16.86
N GLU A 17 -3.23 -1.05 17.12
CA GLU A 17 -4.50 -1.48 17.73
C GLU A 17 -5.16 -2.61 16.92
N LYS A 18 -5.26 -2.45 15.60
CA LYS A 18 -5.80 -3.51 14.73
C LYS A 18 -5.00 -4.81 14.81
N LYS A 19 -3.67 -4.73 14.87
CA LYS A 19 -2.80 -5.91 14.99
C LYS A 19 -2.92 -6.59 16.35
N ILE A 20 -3.05 -5.82 17.42
CA ILE A 20 -3.31 -6.34 18.77
C ILE A 20 -4.62 -7.12 18.74
N GLU A 21 -5.70 -6.54 18.20
CA GLU A 21 -7.00 -7.23 18.17
C GLU A 21 -6.99 -8.49 17.29
N GLN A 22 -6.31 -8.45 16.13
CA GLN A 22 -6.16 -9.63 15.27
C GLN A 22 -5.36 -10.74 15.95
N GLU A 23 -4.24 -10.40 16.60
CA GLU A 23 -3.44 -11.38 17.34
C GLU A 23 -4.24 -11.96 18.49
N LYS A 24 -4.98 -11.13 19.25
CA LYS A 24 -5.86 -11.56 20.35
C LYS A 24 -6.86 -12.61 19.89
N ASN A 25 -7.60 -12.33 18.81
CA ASN A 25 -8.62 -13.26 18.30
C ASN A 25 -8.00 -14.59 17.86
N SER A 26 -6.91 -14.53 17.08
CA SER A 26 -6.22 -15.75 16.62
C SER A 26 -5.58 -16.55 17.76
N ALA A 27 -5.06 -15.87 18.79
CA ALA A 27 -4.48 -16.49 19.97
C ALA A 27 -5.57 -17.15 20.83
N GLN A 28 -6.70 -16.48 21.05
CA GLN A 28 -7.84 -17.03 21.77
C GLN A 28 -8.41 -18.28 21.09
N GLU A 29 -8.53 -18.28 19.75
CA GLU A 29 -8.95 -19.48 19.01
C GLU A 29 -7.98 -20.64 19.19
N LYS A 30 -6.66 -20.38 19.08
CA LYS A 30 -5.64 -21.42 19.29
C LYS A 30 -5.62 -21.94 20.73
N ILE A 31 -5.76 -21.07 21.73
CA ILE A 31 -5.86 -21.47 23.14
C ILE A 31 -7.11 -22.33 23.33
N ARG A 32 -8.27 -21.93 22.80
CA ARG A 32 -9.50 -22.75 22.87
C ARG A 32 -9.33 -24.12 22.22
N GLN A 33 -8.63 -24.21 21.09
CA GLN A 33 -8.36 -25.49 20.43
C GLN A 33 -7.39 -26.35 21.24
N LEU A 34 -6.32 -25.77 21.77
CA LEU A 34 -5.31 -26.48 22.56
C LEU A 34 -5.83 -26.89 23.93
N SER A 35 -6.67 -26.07 24.57
CA SER A 35 -7.31 -26.41 25.83
C SER A 35 -8.35 -27.51 25.70
N ARG A 36 -8.90 -27.77 24.51
CA ARG A 36 -9.79 -28.93 24.26
C ARG A 36 -9.02 -30.23 24.00
N ARG A 37 -7.71 -30.15 23.73
CA ARG A 37 -6.89 -31.33 23.47
C ARG A 37 -6.43 -31.95 24.78
N GLU A 38 -6.50 -33.27 24.80
CA GLU A 38 -5.91 -34.10 25.84
C GLU A 38 -4.48 -34.46 25.41
N PHE A 39 -3.52 -34.25 26.31
CA PHE A 39 -2.13 -34.58 26.09
C PHE A 39 -1.75 -35.76 26.97
N GLU A 40 -1.02 -36.74 26.43
CA GLU A 40 -0.54 -37.90 27.19
C GLU A 40 0.60 -37.54 28.15
N ASN A 41 1.29 -36.42 27.89
CA ASN A 41 2.47 -36.01 28.66
C ASN A 41 2.43 -34.52 28.99
N ARG A 42 2.54 -34.21 30.29
CA ARG A 42 2.62 -32.84 30.83
C ARG A 42 3.73 -32.02 30.18
N ALA A 43 4.89 -32.60 29.92
CA ALA A 43 6.03 -31.89 29.35
C ALA A 43 5.73 -31.41 27.91
N VAL A 44 5.05 -32.24 27.12
CA VAL A 44 4.65 -31.91 25.74
C VAL A 44 3.60 -30.79 25.75
N ALA A 45 2.62 -30.88 26.65
CA ALA A 45 1.59 -29.85 26.78
C ALA A 45 2.20 -28.48 27.15
N LEU A 46 3.12 -28.46 28.12
CA LEU A 46 3.82 -27.23 28.51
C LEU A 46 4.69 -26.67 27.38
N ALA A 47 5.39 -27.52 26.62
CA ALA A 47 6.22 -27.09 25.50
C ALA A 47 5.38 -26.41 24.40
N ILE A 48 4.19 -26.94 24.09
CA ILE A 48 3.30 -26.37 23.07
C ILE A 48 2.77 -25.00 23.52
N PHE A 49 2.31 -24.87 24.77
CA PHE A 49 1.83 -23.59 25.30
C PHE A 49 2.96 -22.56 25.42
N LYS A 50 4.18 -23.00 25.79
CA LYS A 50 5.37 -22.13 25.80
C LYS A 50 5.73 -21.64 24.39
N GLY A 51 5.74 -22.54 23.40
CA GLY A 51 5.96 -22.16 22.00
C GLY A 51 4.89 -21.22 21.46
N LEU A 52 3.63 -21.37 21.90
CA LEU A 52 2.57 -20.42 21.58
C LEU A 52 2.85 -19.05 22.22
N SER A 53 3.23 -19.00 23.50
CA SER A 53 3.60 -17.76 24.18
C SER A 53 4.76 -17.04 23.50
N ASP A 54 5.81 -17.78 23.09
CA ASP A 54 6.99 -17.21 22.42
C ASP A 54 6.65 -16.68 21.01
N SER A 55 5.60 -17.20 20.38
CA SER A 55 5.14 -16.75 19.06
C SER A 55 4.35 -15.44 19.10
N LEU A 56 3.79 -15.08 20.27
CA LEU A 56 2.96 -13.89 20.44
C LEU A 56 3.84 -12.65 20.65
N LYS A 57 3.50 -11.56 19.96
CA LYS A 57 4.26 -10.30 20.02
C LYS A 57 3.62 -9.27 20.93
N TYR A 58 2.30 -9.27 21.04
CA TYR A 58 1.53 -8.27 21.80
C TYR A 58 0.87 -8.85 23.05
N HIS A 59 0.79 -10.18 23.14
CA HIS A 59 0.18 -10.90 24.25
C HIS A 59 1.16 -11.86 24.89
N GLN A 60 0.86 -12.27 26.12
CA GLN A 60 1.58 -13.29 26.86
C GLN A 60 0.57 -14.24 27.51
N LEU A 61 0.98 -15.49 27.71
CA LEU A 61 0.16 -16.45 28.44
C LEU A 61 0.48 -16.38 29.93
N THR A 62 -0.54 -16.16 30.75
CA THR A 62 -0.46 -16.23 32.20
C THR A 62 -1.27 -17.42 32.70
N GLU A 63 -0.96 -17.89 33.92
CA GLU A 63 -1.68 -18.99 34.58
C GLU A 63 -1.81 -20.31 33.80
N ILE A 64 -0.69 -20.87 33.31
CA ILE A 64 -0.69 -22.19 32.67
C ILE A 64 -0.98 -23.28 33.73
N LYS A 65 -2.26 -23.63 33.90
CA LYS A 65 -2.73 -24.69 34.79
C LYS A 65 -2.85 -26.00 34.01
N VAL A 66 -2.15 -27.03 34.47
CA VAL A 66 -2.24 -28.38 33.91
C VAL A 66 -3.12 -29.21 34.83
N ASN A 67 -4.32 -29.52 34.37
CA ASN A 67 -5.26 -30.36 35.10
C ASN A 67 -5.12 -31.82 34.64
N LEU A 68 -5.11 -32.73 35.60
CA LEU A 68 -5.20 -34.17 35.38
C LEU A 68 -6.67 -34.53 35.22
N ILE A 69 -7.03 -35.18 34.12
CA ILE A 69 -8.36 -35.76 33.96
C ILE A 69 -8.26 -37.22 34.46
N PRO A 70 -8.96 -37.60 35.54
CA PRO A 70 -9.04 -39.00 35.93
C PRO A 70 -9.81 -39.77 34.85
N PRO A 71 -9.42 -41.02 34.52
CA PRO A 71 -10.14 -41.81 33.55
C PRO A 71 -11.58 -41.99 34.02
N GLU A 72 -12.55 -41.48 33.28
CA GLU A 72 -13.96 -41.75 33.52
C GLU A 72 -14.16 -43.27 33.47
N SER A 73 -14.75 -43.82 34.53
CA SER A 73 -15.19 -45.20 34.59
C SER A 73 -16.22 -45.45 33.48
N GLN A 74 -15.76 -45.92 32.32
CA GLN A 74 -16.63 -46.42 31.28
C GLN A 74 -17.37 -47.67 31.82
N GLN A 75 -18.56 -47.44 32.38
CA GLN A 75 -19.58 -48.48 32.48
C GLN A 75 -20.13 -48.74 31.06
N SER A 76 -19.43 -49.54 30.27
CA SER A 76 -20.09 -50.56 29.44
C SER A 76 -19.06 -51.57 28.90
N LYS A 77 -19.19 -52.80 29.43
CA LYS A 77 -18.85 -54.11 28.87
C LYS A 77 -17.80 -54.15 27.74
N LEU A 78 -16.57 -54.53 28.09
CA LEU A 78 -15.82 -55.71 27.64
C LEU A 78 -14.33 -55.49 27.97
N LYS A 79 -13.87 -56.09 29.07
CA LYS A 79 -12.47 -56.04 29.50
C LYS A 79 -11.63 -57.01 28.66
N SER A 80 -10.70 -56.48 27.86
CA SER A 80 -9.42 -57.14 27.58
C SER A 80 -8.35 -56.50 28.47
N LYS A 81 -7.57 -57.34 29.14
CA LYS A 81 -6.45 -56.95 30.01
C LYS A 81 -5.32 -56.41 29.13
N ASP A 82 -5.12 -55.08 29.07
CA ASP A 82 -3.81 -54.45 28.84
C ASP A 82 -3.77 -52.91 28.96
N ASP A 83 -4.89 -52.20 29.11
CA ASP A 83 -4.83 -50.72 29.19
C ASP A 83 -4.66 -50.19 30.61
N LEU A 84 -3.41 -50.09 31.04
CA LEU A 84 -2.96 -49.33 32.20
C LEU A 84 -3.17 -47.82 31.97
N SER A 85 -4.21 -47.27 32.60
CA SER A 85 -4.36 -45.86 33.01
C SER A 85 -3.71 -44.81 32.09
N SER A 86 -4.36 -44.52 30.97
CA SER A 86 -4.06 -43.32 30.17
C SER A 86 -4.45 -42.08 30.97
N GLN A 87 -3.51 -41.54 31.76
CA GLN A 87 -3.66 -40.24 32.41
C GLN A 87 -3.59 -39.16 31.33
N SER A 88 -4.72 -38.48 31.06
CA SER A 88 -4.77 -37.35 30.14
C SER A 88 -4.56 -36.02 30.89
N TYR A 89 -3.78 -35.13 30.28
CA TYR A 89 -3.50 -33.79 30.79
C TYR A 89 -4.21 -32.76 29.92
N GLN A 90 -4.92 -31.83 30.55
CA GLN A 90 -5.54 -30.69 29.89
C GLN A 90 -4.90 -29.41 30.40
N VAL A 91 -4.60 -28.47 29.51
CA VAL A 91 -3.95 -27.21 29.85
C VAL A 91 -4.89 -26.04 29.64
N GLN A 92 -5.08 -25.25 30.68
CA GLN A 92 -5.77 -23.97 30.62
C GLN A 92 -4.73 -22.86 30.77
N ALA A 93 -4.83 -21.84 29.93
CA ALA A 93 -3.98 -20.66 29.99
C ALA A 93 -4.82 -19.43 29.70
N GLU A 94 -4.56 -18.34 30.41
CA GLU A 94 -5.18 -17.05 30.17
C GLU A 94 -4.30 -16.20 29.26
N LEU A 95 -4.93 -15.35 28.45
CA LEU A 95 -4.25 -14.46 27.51
C LEU A 95 -4.28 -13.04 28.06
N GLU A 96 -3.11 -12.51 28.39
CA GLU A 96 -2.94 -11.14 28.86
C GLU A 96 -2.17 -10.28 27.86
N LEU A 97 -2.38 -8.96 27.96
CA LEU A 97 -1.63 -7.99 27.17
C LEU A 97 -0.20 -7.86 27.69
N ASN A 98 0.77 -7.98 26.79
CA ASN A 98 2.16 -7.67 27.09
C ASN A 98 2.38 -6.14 27.03
N LEU A 99 1.96 -5.45 28.10
CA LEU A 99 2.09 -4.00 28.25
C LEU A 99 3.51 -3.46 27.92
N PRO A 100 4.62 -4.03 28.45
CA PRO A 100 5.95 -3.49 28.16
C PRO A 100 6.36 -3.64 26.69
N ALA A 101 5.94 -4.72 26.01
CA ALA A 101 6.17 -4.86 24.57
C ALA A 101 5.37 -3.83 23.76
N ILE A 102 4.10 -3.63 24.12
CA ILE A 102 3.22 -2.65 23.47
C ILE A 102 3.74 -1.22 23.67
N GLU A 103 4.18 -0.85 24.87
CA GLU A 103 4.75 0.48 25.15
C GLU A 103 6.01 0.77 24.33
N ARG A 104 6.91 -0.21 24.20
CA ARG A 104 8.10 -0.08 23.35
C ARG A 104 7.72 0.18 21.90
N LEU A 105 6.65 -0.44 21.40
CA LEU A 105 6.17 -0.23 20.04
C LEU A 105 5.44 1.11 19.89
N LYS A 106 4.65 1.53 20.87
CA LYS A 106 4.04 2.87 20.91
C LYS A 106 5.10 3.96 20.88
N LYS A 107 6.21 3.80 21.62
CA LYS A 107 7.36 4.73 21.57
C LYS A 107 8.06 4.78 20.22
N ARG A 108 7.90 3.77 19.35
CA ARG A 108 8.46 3.77 17.99
C ARG A 108 7.50 4.34 16.95
N ALA A 109 6.21 4.46 17.27
CA ALA A 109 5.19 4.94 16.34
C ALA A 109 5.54 6.35 15.83
N GLY A 110 5.43 6.56 14.51
CA GLY A 110 5.71 7.87 13.90
C GLY A 110 7.19 8.28 13.86
N ARG A 111 8.11 7.45 14.37
CA ARG A 111 9.56 7.70 14.32
C ARG A 111 10.21 6.98 13.14
N PHE A 112 11.06 7.67 12.40
CA PHE A 112 11.85 7.07 11.33
C PHE A 112 13.19 7.77 11.17
N VAL A 113 14.14 7.05 10.57
CA VAL A 113 15.51 7.54 10.37
C VAL A 113 15.64 8.09 8.95
N LEU A 114 16.13 9.32 8.83
CA LEU A 114 16.59 9.89 7.57
C LEU A 114 18.12 9.99 7.60
N ALA A 115 18.77 9.37 6.64
CA ALA A 115 20.20 9.50 6.39
C ALA A 115 20.43 10.54 5.29
N THR A 116 21.40 11.42 5.49
CA THR A 116 21.82 12.44 4.52
C THR A 116 23.34 12.56 4.59
N ASN A 117 23.97 12.82 3.45
CA ASN A 117 25.40 13.12 3.37
C ASN A 117 25.71 14.57 3.79
N GLU A 118 24.67 15.40 3.94
CA GLU A 118 24.78 16.79 4.38
C GLU A 118 24.99 16.86 5.90
N LEU A 119 26.15 17.35 6.31
CA LEU A 119 26.55 17.46 7.72
C LEU A 119 26.08 18.79 8.34
N GLU A 120 25.90 19.84 7.53
CA GLU A 120 25.50 21.16 8.00
C GLU A 120 23.98 21.30 8.15
N LYS A 121 23.48 21.26 9.40
CA LYS A 121 22.05 21.44 9.72
C LYS A 121 21.45 22.77 9.23
N LYS A 122 22.27 23.81 9.01
CA LYS A 122 21.81 25.12 8.52
C LYS A 122 21.55 25.13 7.02
N ARG A 123 22.23 24.28 6.22
CA ARG A 123 22.00 24.17 4.77
C ARG A 123 20.75 23.35 4.44
N LEU A 124 20.45 22.35 5.27
CA LEU A 124 19.36 21.43 5.03
C LEU A 124 18.65 21.10 6.34
N SER A 125 17.53 21.77 6.57
CA SER A 125 16.71 21.54 7.76
C SER A 125 16.08 20.15 7.73
N SER A 126 15.72 19.63 8.91
CA SER A 126 15.00 18.35 9.06
C SER A 126 13.72 18.29 8.22
N GLU A 127 13.00 19.42 8.15
CA GLU A 127 11.77 19.54 7.38
C GLU A 127 12.02 19.48 5.88
N ASP A 128 13.08 20.15 5.40
CA ASP A 128 13.43 20.15 3.99
C ASP A 128 13.91 18.77 3.53
N ILE A 129 14.67 18.06 4.37
CA ILE A 129 15.03 16.65 4.12
C ILE A 129 13.77 15.82 3.97
N LEU A 130 12.81 15.96 4.88
CA LEU A 130 11.57 15.21 4.84
C LEU A 130 10.73 15.52 3.59
N LYS A 131 10.63 16.80 3.21
CA LYS A 131 9.93 17.24 1.99
C LYS A 131 10.60 16.64 0.74
N LYS A 132 11.93 16.72 0.63
CA LYS A 132 12.70 16.14 -0.48
C LYS A 132 12.54 14.62 -0.54
N TYR A 133 12.64 13.94 0.60
CA TYR A 133 12.45 12.49 0.69
C TYR A 133 11.04 12.06 0.23
N LYS A 134 9.98 12.74 0.70
CA LYS A 134 8.61 12.49 0.23
C LYS A 134 8.44 12.79 -1.26
N GLY A 135 9.21 13.72 -1.81
CA GLY A 135 9.24 14.04 -3.24
C GLY A 135 9.79 12.91 -4.12
N GLN A 136 10.61 11.99 -3.58
CA GLN A 136 11.18 10.87 -4.34
C GLN A 136 10.13 9.86 -4.83
N GLN A 137 8.92 9.86 -4.27
CA GLN A 137 7.80 9.05 -4.77
C GLN A 137 7.28 9.51 -6.14
N ALA A 138 7.61 10.72 -6.59
CA ALA A 138 7.18 11.21 -7.90
C ALA A 138 7.78 10.38 -9.05
N PRO A 139 9.11 10.15 -9.12
CA PRO A 139 9.72 9.20 -10.06
C PRO A 139 9.07 7.81 -10.05
N GLU A 140 8.82 7.21 -8.88
CA GLU A 140 8.24 5.86 -8.77
C GLU A 140 6.85 5.78 -9.42
N ARG A 141 6.00 6.77 -9.16
CA ARG A 141 4.69 6.88 -9.81
C ARG A 141 4.82 7.08 -11.32
N GLY A 142 5.83 7.81 -11.77
CA GLY A 142 6.15 7.97 -13.19
C GLY A 142 6.56 6.65 -13.86
N PHE A 143 7.38 5.83 -13.22
CA PHE A 143 7.73 4.51 -13.75
C PHE A 143 6.56 3.53 -13.74
N SER A 144 5.63 3.66 -12.78
CA SER A 144 4.39 2.88 -12.80
C SER A 144 3.55 3.17 -14.06
N PHE A 145 3.56 4.40 -14.56
CA PHE A 145 2.88 4.76 -15.82
C PHE A 145 3.49 4.05 -17.03
N LEU A 146 4.81 3.91 -17.08
CA LEU A 146 5.51 3.18 -18.15
C LEU A 146 5.22 1.67 -18.14
N LYS A 147 4.91 1.12 -16.95
CA LYS A 147 4.53 -0.29 -16.77
C LYS A 147 3.04 -0.54 -16.99
N ASP A 148 2.23 0.50 -17.13
CA ASP A 148 0.79 0.37 -17.36
C ASP A 148 0.55 -0.35 -18.70
N SER A 149 -0.31 -1.37 -18.69
CA SER A 149 -0.67 -2.16 -19.87
C SER A 149 -1.24 -1.30 -20.99
N CYS A 150 -1.84 -0.16 -20.65
CA CYS A 150 -2.37 0.79 -21.60
C CYS A 150 -1.32 1.62 -22.35
N PHE A 151 -0.04 1.57 -21.95
CA PHE A 151 1.05 2.32 -22.60
C PHE A 151 1.79 1.50 -23.66
N PHE A 152 1.14 0.47 -24.25
CA PHE A 152 1.65 -0.41 -25.32
C PHE A 152 2.98 -1.13 -25.05
N ALA A 153 3.67 -0.88 -23.95
CA ALA A 153 4.93 -1.54 -23.57
C ALA A 153 4.77 -3.07 -23.47
N HIS A 154 3.57 -3.54 -23.10
CA HIS A 154 3.24 -4.96 -23.06
C HIS A 154 3.06 -5.59 -24.46
N SER A 155 2.73 -4.80 -25.48
CA SER A 155 2.50 -5.27 -26.85
C SER A 155 3.72 -5.21 -27.77
N VAL A 156 4.81 -4.56 -27.32
CA VAL A 156 6.02 -4.37 -28.13
C VAL A 156 7.06 -5.43 -27.77
N PHE A 157 7.12 -6.51 -28.55
CA PHE A 157 8.13 -7.55 -28.41
C PHE A 157 9.38 -7.21 -29.20
N LEU A 158 10.47 -6.88 -28.50
CA LEU A 158 11.76 -6.51 -29.10
C LEU A 158 12.73 -7.68 -29.00
N LYS A 159 13.32 -8.07 -30.14
CA LYS A 159 14.21 -9.24 -30.21
C LYS A 159 15.68 -8.94 -29.93
N SER A 160 16.12 -7.68 -30.06
CA SER A 160 17.54 -7.31 -29.89
C SER A 160 17.76 -6.36 -28.71
N PRO A 161 18.87 -6.50 -27.97
CA PRO A 161 19.22 -5.61 -26.85
C PRO A 161 19.21 -4.12 -27.24
N HIS A 162 19.78 -3.81 -28.41
CA HIS A 162 19.82 -2.44 -28.91
C HIS A 162 18.42 -1.81 -29.09
N ARG A 163 17.44 -2.59 -29.60
CA ARG A 163 16.07 -2.08 -29.73
C ARG A 163 15.41 -1.84 -28.37
N ILE A 164 15.73 -2.68 -27.38
CA ILE A 164 15.25 -2.52 -26.00
C ILE A 164 15.78 -1.22 -25.39
N GLU A 165 17.06 -0.91 -25.57
CA GLU A 165 17.69 0.32 -25.10
C GLU A 165 17.04 1.57 -25.72
N VAL A 166 16.87 1.58 -27.05
CA VAL A 166 16.24 2.70 -27.77
C VAL A 166 14.81 2.91 -27.28
N MET A 167 14.04 1.83 -27.10
CA MET A 167 12.66 1.94 -26.60
C MET A 167 12.62 2.43 -25.16
N ALA A 168 13.52 1.97 -24.28
CA ALA A 168 13.60 2.47 -22.91
C ALA A 168 13.91 3.98 -22.87
N MET A 169 14.82 4.45 -23.73
CA MET A 169 15.13 5.88 -23.86
C MET A 169 13.91 6.69 -24.34
N LEU A 170 13.22 6.22 -25.38
CA LEU A 170 11.99 6.87 -25.88
C LEU A 170 10.89 6.91 -24.81
N MET A 171 10.68 5.81 -24.09
CA MET A 171 9.74 5.75 -22.96
C MET A 171 10.08 6.76 -21.87
N GLY A 172 11.37 6.92 -21.53
CA GLY A 172 11.84 7.96 -20.61
C GLY A 172 11.51 9.38 -21.11
N LEU A 173 11.74 9.64 -22.40
CA LEU A 173 11.43 10.93 -23.01
C LEU A 173 9.92 11.22 -23.02
N TYR A 174 9.09 10.23 -23.35
CA TYR A 174 7.64 10.36 -23.24
C TYR A 174 7.23 10.71 -21.81
N LEU A 175 7.75 9.99 -20.81
CA LEU A 175 7.44 10.28 -19.41
C LEU A 175 7.78 11.72 -19.03
N LEU A 176 8.91 12.25 -19.52
CA LEU A 176 9.29 13.65 -19.32
C LEU A 176 8.26 14.61 -19.92
N VAL A 177 7.88 14.42 -21.19
CA VAL A 177 6.88 15.26 -21.89
C VAL A 177 5.53 15.21 -21.16
N TYR A 178 5.07 14.02 -20.78
CA TYR A 178 3.82 13.86 -20.03
C TYR A 178 3.87 14.57 -18.68
N THR A 179 5.00 14.48 -17.97
CA THR A 179 5.17 15.12 -16.66
C THR A 179 5.17 16.65 -16.77
N ILE A 180 5.86 17.20 -17.77
CA ILE A 180 5.90 18.65 -18.02
C ILE A 180 4.52 19.16 -18.42
N GLY A 181 3.87 18.53 -19.40
CA GLY A 181 2.54 18.94 -19.86
C GLY A 181 1.48 18.84 -18.76
N GLN A 182 1.50 17.77 -17.96
CA GLN A 182 0.61 17.63 -16.80
C GLN A 182 0.87 18.73 -15.75
N ARG A 183 2.14 19.05 -15.47
CA ARG A 183 2.50 20.11 -14.52
C ARG A 183 1.97 21.45 -15.01
N GLN A 184 2.18 21.78 -16.27
CA GLN A 184 1.74 23.04 -16.86
C GLN A 184 0.21 23.18 -16.87
N LEU A 185 -0.50 22.13 -17.30
CA LEU A 185 -1.96 22.11 -17.29
C LEU A 185 -2.52 22.35 -15.88
N ARG A 186 -1.98 21.67 -14.86
CA ARG A 186 -2.41 21.83 -13.46
C ARG A 186 -2.08 23.21 -12.90
N LEU A 187 -0.95 23.80 -13.30
CA LEU A 187 -0.62 25.18 -12.92
C LEU A 187 -1.61 26.17 -13.49
N ASN A 188 -1.97 26.05 -14.77
CA ASN A 188 -2.95 26.92 -15.41
C ASN A 188 -4.35 26.78 -14.80
N LEU A 189 -4.79 25.55 -14.52
CA LEU A 189 -6.06 25.30 -13.83
C LEU A 189 -6.09 25.93 -12.44
N LYS A 190 -4.99 25.80 -11.69
CA LYS A 190 -4.87 26.40 -10.36
C LYS A 190 -4.86 27.94 -10.42
N GLN A 191 -4.17 28.54 -11.39
CA GLN A 191 -4.15 30.00 -11.57
C GLN A 191 -5.52 30.58 -11.91
N GLN A 192 -6.35 29.83 -12.63
CA GLN A 192 -7.71 30.24 -12.97
C GLN A 192 -8.75 29.78 -11.94
N GLU A 193 -8.32 29.13 -10.85
CA GLU A 193 -9.20 28.56 -9.80
C GLU A 193 -10.33 27.67 -10.35
N THR A 194 -10.05 26.97 -11.45
CA THR A 194 -11.03 26.10 -12.12
C THR A 194 -10.57 24.64 -12.16
N GLY A 195 -11.46 23.77 -12.64
CA GLY A 195 -11.17 22.36 -12.87
C GLY A 195 -11.72 21.88 -14.20
N LEU A 196 -11.34 20.66 -14.58
CA LEU A 196 -11.95 19.94 -15.70
C LEU A 196 -12.90 18.88 -15.16
N LYS A 197 -14.02 18.66 -15.83
CA LYS A 197 -14.96 17.57 -15.48
C LYS A 197 -14.29 16.24 -15.76
N ASN A 198 -14.17 15.38 -14.75
CA ASN A 198 -13.69 14.01 -14.91
C ASN A 198 -14.75 13.13 -15.59
N GLN A 199 -14.42 11.85 -15.85
CA GLN A 199 -15.35 10.88 -16.46
C GLN A 199 -16.63 10.64 -15.65
N LEU A 200 -16.63 10.99 -14.37
CA LEU A 200 -17.79 10.92 -13.46
C LEU A 200 -18.51 12.28 -13.34
N GLY A 201 -18.17 13.27 -14.19
CA GLY A 201 -18.74 14.62 -14.19
C GLY A 201 -18.25 15.56 -13.09
N LYS A 202 -17.40 15.09 -12.17
CA LYS A 202 -16.88 15.91 -11.05
C LYS A 202 -15.71 16.78 -11.51
N LEU A 203 -15.72 18.04 -11.10
CA LEU A 203 -14.61 18.96 -11.35
C LEU A 203 -13.35 18.52 -10.61
N THR A 204 -12.22 18.50 -11.33
CA THR A 204 -10.89 18.24 -10.75
C THR A 204 -9.85 19.24 -11.29
N ASP A 205 -9.05 19.77 -10.38
CA ASP A 205 -7.88 20.62 -10.61
C ASP A 205 -6.60 19.79 -10.87
N ARG A 206 -6.69 18.46 -10.81
CA ARG A 206 -5.56 17.52 -10.92
C ARG A 206 -5.71 16.53 -12.07
N PRO A 207 -6.07 16.94 -13.30
CA PRO A 207 -6.13 16.04 -14.45
C PRO A 207 -4.78 15.34 -14.68
N THR A 208 -4.80 14.13 -15.23
CA THR A 208 -3.60 13.51 -15.80
C THR A 208 -3.53 13.79 -17.29
N LEU A 209 -2.35 14.06 -17.83
CA LEU A 209 -2.23 14.39 -19.26
C LEU A 209 -2.65 13.23 -20.16
N ARG A 210 -2.45 11.99 -19.70
CA ARG A 210 -2.99 10.78 -20.35
C ARG A 210 -4.50 10.84 -20.53
N TRP A 211 -5.25 11.14 -19.46
CA TRP A 211 -6.71 11.25 -19.55
C TRP A 211 -7.12 12.35 -20.52
N ILE A 212 -6.40 13.48 -20.49
CA ILE A 212 -6.65 14.55 -21.44
C ILE A 212 -6.44 14.07 -22.88
N PHE A 213 -5.33 13.40 -23.19
CA PHE A 213 -5.13 12.87 -24.55
C PHE A 213 -6.15 11.80 -24.95
N GLN A 214 -6.67 11.01 -24.02
CA GLN A 214 -7.80 10.11 -24.29
C GLN A 214 -9.05 10.89 -24.72
N ASN A 215 -9.35 12.03 -24.07
CA ASN A 215 -10.47 12.88 -24.47
C ASN A 215 -10.30 13.46 -25.90
N PHE A 216 -9.07 13.56 -26.40
CA PHE A 216 -8.72 14.10 -27.72
C PHE A 216 -8.62 13.00 -28.80
N GLN A 217 -8.89 11.74 -28.47
CA GLN A 217 -8.96 10.67 -29.47
C GLN A 217 -10.10 10.92 -30.46
N GLY A 218 -9.84 10.59 -31.73
CA GLY A 218 -10.80 10.75 -32.82
C GLY A 218 -10.99 12.20 -33.30
N ILE A 219 -10.02 13.08 -33.07
CA ILE A 219 -9.93 14.39 -33.74
C ILE A 219 -9.18 14.19 -35.06
N HIS A 220 -9.78 14.63 -36.16
CA HIS A 220 -9.17 14.50 -37.49
C HIS A 220 -9.23 15.83 -38.24
N LEU A 221 -8.14 16.14 -38.95
CA LEU A 221 -8.09 17.22 -39.92
C LEU A 221 -8.72 16.74 -41.23
N ARG A 222 -9.75 17.44 -41.71
CA ARG A 222 -10.41 17.15 -42.99
C ARG A 222 -10.24 18.36 -43.92
N PRO A 223 -9.65 18.19 -45.12
CA PRO A 223 -9.66 19.22 -46.14
C PRO A 223 -11.05 19.32 -46.78
N ILE A 224 -11.60 20.52 -46.89
CA ILE A 224 -12.87 20.81 -47.57
C ILE A 224 -12.63 22.03 -48.46
N GLN A 225 -12.64 21.83 -49.79
CA GLN A 225 -12.64 22.89 -50.80
C GLN A 225 -11.68 24.06 -50.46
N ASP A 226 -10.38 23.75 -50.37
CA ASP A 226 -9.25 24.63 -50.01
C ASP A 226 -9.11 25.10 -48.56
N ASN A 227 -10.08 24.80 -47.67
CA ASN A 227 -9.96 25.07 -46.24
C ASN A 227 -9.71 23.80 -45.42
N GLN A 228 -8.86 23.90 -44.40
CA GLN A 228 -8.65 22.84 -43.43
C GLN A 228 -9.64 22.99 -42.27
N LYS A 229 -10.41 21.94 -41.96
CA LYS A 229 -11.34 21.95 -40.82
C LYS A 229 -11.05 20.78 -39.88
N ILE A 230 -11.15 21.04 -38.58
CA ILE A 230 -11.02 20.01 -37.56
C ILE A 230 -12.38 19.41 -37.25
N SER A 231 -12.47 18.09 -37.42
CA SER A 231 -13.63 17.29 -37.04
C SER A 231 -13.58 16.92 -35.56
N ASN A 232 -14.76 16.74 -34.96
CA ASN A 232 -14.92 16.27 -33.58
C ASN A 232 -14.34 17.23 -32.49
N LEU A 233 -14.12 18.51 -32.81
CA LEU A 233 -13.66 19.50 -31.82
C LEU A 233 -14.84 20.10 -31.05
N THR A 234 -15.37 19.35 -30.08
CA THR A 234 -16.48 19.74 -29.20
C THR A 234 -16.13 20.92 -28.27
N ASP A 235 -17.13 21.57 -27.70
CA ASP A 235 -16.93 22.69 -26.76
C ASP A 235 -16.13 22.29 -25.53
N GLU A 236 -16.29 21.06 -25.04
CA GLU A 236 -15.48 20.54 -23.94
C GLU A 236 -14.00 20.43 -24.32
N ARG A 237 -13.70 19.94 -25.53
CA ARG A 237 -12.32 19.86 -26.04
C ARG A 237 -11.71 21.24 -26.24
N ARG A 238 -12.49 22.20 -26.77
CA ARG A 238 -12.07 23.61 -26.88
C ARG A 238 -11.81 24.22 -25.50
N ASN A 239 -12.66 23.94 -24.52
CA ASN A 239 -12.46 24.41 -23.16
C ASN A 239 -11.16 23.85 -22.55
N ILE A 240 -10.87 22.56 -22.77
CA ILE A 240 -9.61 21.96 -22.33
C ILE A 240 -8.41 22.65 -23.00
N LEU A 241 -8.48 22.94 -24.30
CA LEU A 241 -7.39 23.59 -25.05
C LEU A 241 -7.02 24.98 -24.53
N ARG A 242 -7.96 25.72 -23.93
CA ARG A 242 -7.68 27.04 -23.33
C ARG A 242 -6.62 26.99 -22.23
N PHE A 243 -6.50 25.83 -21.56
CA PHE A 243 -5.49 25.62 -20.52
C PHE A 243 -4.14 25.14 -21.06
N PHE A 244 -4.02 24.88 -22.36
CA PHE A 244 -2.76 24.57 -23.02
C PHE A 244 -2.06 25.83 -23.54
N PRO A 245 -0.73 25.80 -23.73
CA PRO A 245 0.01 26.89 -24.37
C PRO A 245 -0.52 27.23 -25.76
N LYS A 246 -0.40 28.50 -26.18
CA LYS A 246 -0.82 28.96 -27.52
C LYS A 246 -0.30 28.07 -28.67
N PRO A 247 0.98 27.66 -28.70
CA PRO A 247 1.46 26.76 -29.77
C PRO A 247 0.72 25.43 -29.85
N CYS A 248 0.20 24.93 -28.72
CA CYS A 248 -0.61 23.71 -28.71
C CYS A 248 -2.00 23.93 -29.30
N GLN A 249 -2.57 25.13 -29.13
CA GLN A 249 -3.89 25.50 -29.64
C GLN A 249 -3.87 25.72 -31.16
N GLU A 250 -2.75 26.23 -31.69
CA GLU A 250 -2.54 26.44 -33.14
C GLU A 250 -2.63 25.14 -33.95
N TYR A 251 -2.19 24.00 -33.40
CA TYR A 251 -2.41 22.68 -34.03
C TYR A 251 -3.89 22.35 -34.23
N TYR A 252 -4.77 22.98 -33.45
CA TYR A 252 -6.20 22.83 -33.55
C TYR A 252 -6.88 23.95 -34.36
N LEU A 253 -6.10 24.74 -35.11
CA LEU A 253 -6.57 25.90 -35.87
C LEU A 253 -7.36 26.89 -34.99
N LEU A 254 -7.00 26.97 -33.70
CA LEU A 254 -7.53 27.94 -32.76
C LEU A 254 -6.55 29.11 -32.66
N SER A 255 -7.05 30.32 -32.87
CA SER A 255 -6.35 31.60 -32.74
C SER A 255 -6.51 32.20 -31.35
#